data_AF-A0A9Q1C0B8-F1
#
_entry.id   AF-A0A9Q1C0B8-F1
#
_cell.length_a   1.000
_cell.length_b   1.000
_cell.length_c   1.000
_cell.angle_alpha   90.00
_cell.angle_beta   90.00
_cell.angle_gamma   90.00
#
_symmetry.space_group_name_H-M   'P 1'
#
loop_
_entity.id
_entity.type
_entity.pdbx_description
1 polymer ?
#
loop_
_entity_poly.entity_id
_entity_poly.type
_entity_poly.pdbx_seq_one_letter_code
_entity_poly.pdbx_strand_id
1 'polypeptide(L)'
;MHAANSLPQLHRVVIIFAAAKLFLFLKMKHLNLLHIFSILLPSVLANSVHSSGSSYFFYEQSVFPRDCKEVLKQCSGGTANGVYFIKPDGCEEGFEVYCDNQTDGGGWTVFQRRTYDNFVDFRRDFSEYREGFGFLSGEFWLGNKILSFLTNQKPYHLRIDMTNSVGLSFYVTYDLFRISGERSNYKLISVGRYNGTAETLISQCPANTIFGPCVCERTCADPDDCQRRCTVNETCICPAGYLLSGTDCVRPEKCSCFDPTFGVIALDDSKFNSNCSEHCTCKEATLTCDRNFQCHANAICEERNNIRKCYCKERFIGDGQSCTPPPVDCYDVFASGSSDGVYTIAPTGWTELPFEVYCNMSHGGGWTVIQRRVNGSVSFDRNWDDYKAGFGSAGANKNVWLGNEILYHITNQKNYKLRIDMIQNDGVRRGMNYNLFRVDNSTGNYRLKLGNYTGNAGFDYMSSHRDQEFSTTNRDNDGYPYDNCADYNDAGWWYAACFTANLNGVYGRNGTRGFTLYNPNTDTNHLLHYTQMKIRPVEGK
;
A
#
# COMPACT_ATOMS: atom_id res chain seq x y z
N MET A 1 43.87 36.49 -69.21
CA MET A 1 44.95 36.10 -68.27
C MET A 1 44.52 34.76 -67.69
N HIS A 2 45.20 33.65 -67.94
CA HIS A 2 46.56 33.26 -67.49
C HIS A 2 46.66 33.07 -65.97
N ALA A 3 47.29 32.01 -65.43
CA ALA A 3 47.69 30.70 -65.99
C ALA A 3 48.24 29.79 -64.87
N ALA A 4 48.18 28.45 -65.05
CA ALA A 4 49.17 27.46 -64.52
C ALA A 4 49.28 27.24 -62.97
N ASN A 5 49.73 26.10 -62.41
CA ASN A 5 49.93 24.73 -62.92
C ASN A 5 50.10 23.68 -61.77
N SER A 6 50.43 22.43 -62.16
CA SER A 6 51.15 21.36 -61.43
C SER A 6 50.45 20.44 -60.40
N LEU A 7 50.04 19.28 -60.92
CA LEU A 7 50.21 17.92 -60.35
C LEU A 7 51.69 17.44 -60.54
N PRO A 8 52.13 16.17 -60.27
CA PRO A 8 51.44 14.91 -59.87
C PRO A 8 52.07 14.29 -58.58
N GLN A 9 51.96 13.00 -58.17
CA GLN A 9 51.37 11.73 -58.66
C GLN A 9 50.98 10.86 -57.43
N LEU A 10 49.99 9.94 -57.38
CA LEU A 10 49.17 9.22 -58.39
C LEU A 10 49.74 7.86 -58.88
N HIS A 11 49.58 6.78 -58.10
CA HIS A 11 49.57 5.34 -58.47
C HIS A 11 49.10 4.52 -57.24
N ARG A 12 48.37 3.39 -57.28
CA ARG A 12 47.70 2.53 -58.30
C ARG A 12 46.76 1.54 -57.50
N VAL A 13 45.77 0.78 -58.00
CA VAL A 13 45.30 0.34 -59.34
C VAL A 13 43.74 0.45 -59.45
N VAL A 14 43.25 0.32 -60.69
CA VAL A 14 41.89 0.23 -61.25
C VAL A 14 40.88 -0.78 -60.64
N ILE A 15 39.59 -0.41 -60.67
CA ILE A 15 38.40 -1.30 -60.61
C ILE A 15 37.68 -1.28 -61.98
N ILE A 16 37.44 -2.44 -62.59
CA ILE A 16 36.49 -2.72 -63.70
C ILE A 16 35.99 -4.17 -63.45
N PHE A 17 34.69 -4.49 -63.34
CA PHE A 17 33.71 -4.54 -64.43
C PHE A 17 32.27 -4.18 -63.99
N ALA A 18 31.43 -3.84 -64.96
CA ALA A 18 30.01 -3.53 -64.77
C ALA A 18 29.09 -4.37 -65.69
N ALA A 19 28.12 -5.07 -65.09
CA ALA A 19 26.85 -5.54 -65.69
C ALA A 19 25.98 -6.06 -64.51
N ALA A 20 25.01 -5.33 -63.96
CA ALA A 20 23.78 -4.77 -64.52
C ALA A 20 22.69 -5.82 -64.83
N LYS A 21 21.72 -5.92 -63.90
CA LYS A 21 20.34 -6.46 -64.04
C LYS A 21 20.16 -7.96 -64.39
N LEU A 22 19.68 -8.73 -63.41
CA LEU A 22 18.28 -9.19 -63.46
C LEU A 22 17.67 -9.43 -62.06
N PHE A 23 16.37 -9.13 -61.97
CA PHE A 23 15.34 -9.32 -60.92
C PHE A 23 15.63 -10.29 -59.75
N LEU A 24 15.33 -10.00 -58.48
CA LEU A 24 14.05 -9.65 -57.79
C LEU A 24 12.93 -10.72 -57.81
N PHE A 25 12.58 -11.17 -56.58
CA PHE A 25 11.28 -11.68 -56.10
C PHE A 25 10.77 -13.09 -56.47
N LEU A 26 9.91 -13.61 -55.58
CA LEU A 26 9.22 -14.93 -55.55
C LEU A 26 10.17 -16.13 -55.34
N LYS A 27 10.04 -17.03 -54.35
CA LYS A 27 9.01 -17.31 -53.31
C LYS A 27 7.70 -17.98 -53.77
N MET A 28 7.65 -19.31 -53.53
CA MET A 28 6.49 -20.23 -53.35
C MET A 28 5.77 -20.91 -54.54
N LYS A 29 5.70 -22.25 -54.41
CA LYS A 29 4.55 -23.19 -54.53
C LYS A 29 4.15 -23.84 -55.89
N HIS A 30 4.11 -25.19 -55.84
CA HIS A 30 3.42 -26.18 -56.70
C HIS A 30 3.80 -26.16 -58.21
N LEU A 31 3.82 -27.26 -58.97
CA LEU A 31 3.28 -28.63 -58.86
C LEU A 31 4.39 -29.67 -59.23
N ASN A 32 4.22 -31.00 -59.29
CA ASN A 32 3.42 -32.07 -58.62
C ASN A 32 3.48 -33.33 -59.57
N LEU A 33 3.14 -34.53 -59.08
CA LEU A 33 3.06 -35.82 -59.82
C LEU A 33 4.39 -36.45 -60.33
N LEU A 34 4.49 -37.77 -60.58
CA LEU A 34 4.07 -38.98 -59.82
C LEU A 34 4.61 -40.28 -60.49
N HIS A 35 4.49 -41.41 -59.79
CA HIS A 35 4.47 -42.80 -60.29
C HIS A 35 5.65 -43.41 -61.08
N ILE A 36 6.42 -44.26 -60.37
CA ILE A 36 6.80 -45.64 -60.76
C ILE A 36 6.68 -46.44 -59.44
N PHE A 37 5.57 -47.12 -59.08
CA PHE A 37 5.05 -48.43 -59.55
C PHE A 37 6.15 -49.49 -59.79
N SER A 38 6.14 -50.72 -59.23
CA SER A 38 5.37 -51.37 -58.15
C SER A 38 5.90 -52.83 -58.00
N ILE A 39 5.46 -53.57 -56.97
CA ILE A 39 5.51 -55.06 -56.86
C ILE A 39 6.90 -55.72 -56.77
N LEU A 40 7.22 -56.34 -55.61
CA LEU A 40 7.46 -57.79 -55.52
C LEU A 40 7.57 -58.29 -54.05
N LEU A 41 6.46 -58.85 -53.58
CA LEU A 41 6.36 -59.96 -52.62
C LEU A 41 5.56 -61.07 -53.36
N PRO A 42 5.54 -62.35 -52.94
CA PRO A 42 6.04 -62.91 -51.67
C PRO A 42 6.88 -64.20 -51.82
N SER A 43 7.38 -64.72 -50.70
CA SER A 43 7.38 -66.17 -50.43
C SER A 43 7.28 -66.43 -48.92
N VAL A 44 6.66 -67.54 -48.51
CA VAL A 44 6.22 -67.79 -47.13
C VAL A 44 6.48 -69.25 -46.73
N LEU A 45 7.11 -69.43 -45.55
CA LEU A 45 7.23 -70.65 -44.72
C LEU A 45 7.84 -71.94 -45.32
N ALA A 46 9.00 -72.33 -44.76
CA ALA A 46 9.40 -73.73 -44.56
C ALA A 46 10.31 -73.88 -43.31
N ASN A 47 9.68 -74.18 -42.15
CA ASN A 47 10.18 -74.83 -40.92
C ASN A 47 11.62 -74.60 -40.35
N SER A 48 11.66 -74.07 -39.11
CA SER A 48 12.61 -74.39 -37.98
C SER A 48 14.13 -74.15 -38.18
N VAL A 49 14.92 -73.68 -37.21
CA VAL A 49 14.92 -73.85 -35.73
C VAL A 49 15.21 -72.52 -34.99
N HIS A 50 14.93 -72.43 -33.68
CA HIS A 50 15.30 -71.30 -32.78
C HIS A 50 16.84 -71.04 -32.76
N SER A 51 17.35 -69.86 -32.39
CA SER A 51 16.90 -68.90 -31.36
C SER A 51 17.21 -67.42 -31.69
N SER A 52 16.78 -66.50 -30.83
CA SER A 52 16.75 -65.04 -31.04
C SER A 52 18.11 -64.37 -31.22
N GLY A 53 18.25 -63.56 -32.28
CA GLY A 53 19.32 -62.57 -32.44
C GLY A 53 18.75 -61.15 -32.56
N SER A 54 19.31 -60.18 -31.83
CA SER A 54 18.98 -58.76 -31.97
C SER A 54 20.00 -58.07 -32.86
N SER A 55 19.56 -57.42 -33.94
CA SER A 55 20.42 -56.64 -34.84
C SER A 55 20.75 -55.27 -34.22
N TYR A 56 21.83 -55.21 -33.45
CA TYR A 56 22.41 -53.95 -33.00
C TYR A 56 23.05 -53.20 -34.18
N PHE A 57 22.41 -52.13 -34.63
CA PHE A 57 23.08 -51.13 -35.47
C PHE A 57 24.14 -50.40 -34.64
N PHE A 58 25.38 -50.39 -35.12
CA PHE A 58 26.40 -49.50 -34.58
C PHE A 58 26.07 -48.06 -35.01
N TYR A 59 25.97 -47.15 -34.04
CA TYR A 59 26.10 -45.72 -34.30
C TYR A 59 27.59 -45.39 -34.32
N GLU A 60 28.10 -44.95 -35.46
CA GLU A 60 29.47 -44.48 -35.63
C GLU A 60 29.66 -43.17 -34.83
N GLN A 61 30.71 -43.09 -34.01
CA GLN A 61 30.95 -41.92 -33.17
C GLN A 61 31.41 -40.72 -34.00
N SER A 62 30.97 -39.51 -33.62
CA SER A 62 31.44 -38.26 -34.23
C SER A 62 32.95 -38.12 -34.04
N VAL A 63 33.70 -38.14 -35.15
CA VAL A 63 35.17 -38.06 -35.17
C VAL A 63 35.70 -36.71 -34.64
N PHE A 64 34.86 -35.69 -34.57
CA PHE A 64 35.18 -34.35 -34.06
C PHE A 64 34.69 -34.14 -32.63
N PRO A 65 35.42 -33.39 -31.78
CA PRO A 65 34.95 -33.01 -30.45
C PRO A 65 33.75 -32.06 -30.52
N ARG A 66 32.83 -32.15 -29.56
CA ARG A 66 31.57 -31.40 -29.57
C ARG A 66 31.59 -30.10 -28.75
N ASP A 67 32.62 -29.92 -27.93
CA ASP A 67 32.87 -28.77 -27.08
C ASP A 67 34.35 -28.72 -26.66
N CYS A 68 34.79 -27.61 -26.07
CA CYS A 68 36.17 -27.45 -25.62
C CYS A 68 36.58 -28.40 -24.48
N LYS A 69 35.64 -29.00 -23.73
CA LYS A 69 35.96 -30.00 -22.70
C LYS A 69 36.21 -31.39 -23.29
N GLU A 70 35.73 -31.66 -24.51
CA GLU A 70 36.15 -32.80 -25.32
C GLU A 70 37.48 -32.52 -26.04
N VAL A 71 37.73 -31.30 -26.52
CA VAL A 71 39.06 -30.87 -27.03
C VAL A 71 40.16 -31.09 -25.98
N LEU A 72 39.95 -30.59 -24.74
CA LEU A 72 40.92 -30.70 -23.65
C LEU A 72 41.29 -32.15 -23.27
N LYS A 73 40.41 -33.12 -23.56
CA LYS A 73 40.64 -34.54 -23.28
C LYS A 73 41.48 -35.26 -24.34
N GLN A 74 41.82 -34.60 -25.46
CA GLN A 74 42.62 -35.22 -26.53
C GLN A 74 44.11 -35.02 -26.23
N CYS A 75 44.73 -36.08 -25.68
CA CYS A 75 46.05 -36.11 -25.02
C CYS A 75 47.29 -35.88 -25.93
N SER A 76 47.21 -35.03 -26.95
CA SER A 76 48.34 -34.71 -27.84
C SER A 76 48.39 -33.26 -28.34
N GLY A 77 47.44 -32.40 -27.95
CA GLY A 77 47.46 -30.97 -28.32
C GLY A 77 46.35 -30.08 -27.75
N GLY A 78 45.40 -30.62 -26.99
CA GLY A 78 44.22 -29.89 -26.48
C GLY A 78 44.45 -29.02 -25.23
N THR A 79 45.68 -28.85 -24.74
CA THR A 79 45.97 -28.17 -23.45
C THR A 79 46.30 -26.68 -23.56
N ALA A 80 46.43 -26.14 -24.78
CA ALA A 80 46.69 -24.72 -24.99
C ALA A 80 45.38 -23.91 -25.09
N ASN A 81 45.45 -22.62 -24.78
CA ASN A 81 44.39 -21.67 -25.12
C ASN A 81 44.52 -21.33 -26.62
N GLY A 82 43.42 -21.32 -27.36
CA GLY A 82 43.47 -21.08 -28.81
C GLY A 82 42.17 -21.40 -29.54
N VAL A 83 42.22 -21.32 -30.86
CA VAL A 83 41.09 -21.66 -31.74
C VAL A 83 41.13 -23.14 -32.09
N TYR A 84 40.00 -23.83 -31.93
CA TYR A 84 39.83 -25.26 -32.21
C TYR A 84 38.52 -25.50 -32.98
N PHE A 85 38.52 -26.50 -33.86
CA PHE A 85 37.34 -26.91 -34.62
C PHE A 85 36.49 -27.91 -33.83
N ILE A 86 35.19 -27.63 -33.68
CA ILE A 86 34.23 -28.49 -32.98
C ILE A 86 33.00 -28.77 -33.85
N LYS A 87 32.26 -29.84 -33.54
CA LYS A 87 30.94 -30.11 -34.13
C LYS A 87 29.94 -30.57 -33.07
N PRO A 88 29.11 -29.68 -32.51
CA PRO A 88 28.08 -30.04 -31.54
C PRO A 88 27.03 -31.02 -32.09
N ASP A 89 26.39 -31.78 -31.19
CA ASP A 89 25.27 -32.66 -31.50
C ASP A 89 24.10 -31.83 -32.08
N GLY A 90 23.64 -32.19 -33.29
CA GLY A 90 22.58 -31.48 -34.02
C GLY A 90 23.04 -30.42 -35.01
N CYS A 91 24.34 -30.08 -35.07
CA CYS A 91 24.88 -29.22 -36.12
C CYS A 91 25.16 -30.02 -37.42
N GLU A 92 24.73 -29.51 -38.57
CA GLU A 92 24.99 -30.11 -39.88
C GLU A 92 26.48 -30.06 -40.26
N GLU A 93 27.14 -28.93 -39.97
CA GLU A 93 28.58 -28.68 -40.18
C GLU A 93 29.29 -28.35 -38.85
N GLY A 94 30.62 -28.51 -38.83
CA GLY A 94 31.45 -28.06 -37.70
C GLY A 94 31.95 -26.63 -37.89
N PHE A 95 32.46 -26.01 -36.83
CA PHE A 95 32.92 -24.63 -36.83
C PHE A 95 34.04 -24.39 -35.81
N GLU A 96 34.71 -23.25 -35.94
CA GLU A 96 35.79 -22.84 -35.04
C GLU A 96 35.26 -22.14 -33.77
N VAL A 97 35.88 -22.43 -32.63
CA VAL A 97 35.65 -21.75 -31.34
C VAL A 97 36.96 -21.42 -30.67
N TYR A 98 36.97 -20.38 -29.83
CA TYR A 98 38.08 -20.18 -28.89
C TYR A 98 37.85 -21.04 -27.64
N CYS A 99 38.80 -21.92 -27.34
CA CYS A 99 38.84 -22.69 -26.10
C CYS A 99 39.77 -22.02 -25.09
N ASP A 100 39.26 -21.76 -23.87
CA ASP A 100 40.10 -21.53 -22.70
C ASP A 100 40.27 -22.85 -21.94
N ASN A 101 41.50 -23.35 -21.98
CA ASN A 101 41.98 -24.61 -21.43
C ASN A 101 42.86 -24.40 -20.19
N GLN A 102 43.09 -23.15 -19.76
CA GLN A 102 43.94 -22.79 -18.63
C GLN A 102 43.13 -22.27 -17.44
N THR A 103 42.08 -21.49 -17.67
CA THR A 103 41.21 -20.96 -16.60
C THR A 103 40.41 -22.08 -15.94
N ASP A 104 40.45 -22.19 -14.62
CA ASP A 104 39.50 -22.96 -13.80
C ASP A 104 39.31 -24.43 -14.27
N GLY A 105 40.42 -25.15 -14.48
CA GLY A 105 40.41 -26.54 -14.95
C GLY A 105 40.06 -26.73 -16.44
N GLY A 106 39.91 -25.64 -17.20
CA GLY A 106 39.90 -25.59 -18.66
C GLY A 106 38.69 -26.21 -19.37
N GLY A 107 38.72 -26.16 -20.69
CA GLY A 107 37.67 -26.69 -21.57
C GLY A 107 36.45 -25.78 -21.69
N TRP A 108 36.62 -24.48 -21.43
CA TRP A 108 35.58 -23.47 -21.59
C TRP A 108 35.47 -23.05 -23.06
N THR A 109 34.29 -23.25 -23.65
CA THR A 109 33.96 -22.71 -24.98
C THR A 109 33.62 -21.23 -24.84
N VAL A 110 34.53 -20.34 -25.20
CA VAL A 110 34.31 -18.89 -25.11
C VAL A 110 33.35 -18.47 -26.21
N PHE A 111 32.18 -17.96 -25.83
CA PHE A 111 31.14 -17.51 -26.77
C PHE A 111 31.06 -15.98 -26.91
N GLN A 112 31.69 -15.23 -26.02
CA GLN A 112 31.75 -13.77 -26.05
C GLN A 112 33.08 -13.31 -25.45
N ARG A 113 33.75 -12.35 -26.10
CA ARG A 113 34.87 -11.58 -25.53
C ARG A 113 34.71 -10.12 -25.91
N ARG A 114 35.01 -9.22 -24.95
CA ARG A 114 35.08 -7.77 -25.14
C ARG A 114 36.39 -7.24 -24.56
N THR A 115 36.93 -6.17 -25.13
CA THR A 115 38.16 -5.51 -24.69
C THR A 115 37.99 -3.98 -24.73
N TYR A 116 38.90 -3.24 -24.10
CA TYR A 116 38.77 -1.78 -23.93
C TYR A 116 38.97 -0.98 -25.24
N ASP A 117 39.54 -1.62 -26.26
CA ASP A 117 39.85 -1.05 -27.58
C ASP A 117 38.65 -0.92 -28.52
N ASN A 118 37.53 -1.59 -28.25
CA ASN A 118 36.27 -1.50 -29.00
C ASN A 118 36.43 -1.70 -30.53
N PHE A 119 37.27 -2.66 -30.95
CA PHE A 119 37.46 -2.97 -32.37
C PHE A 119 36.23 -3.60 -33.04
N VAL A 120 35.29 -4.15 -32.27
CA VAL A 120 34.06 -4.76 -32.79
C VAL A 120 32.83 -4.07 -32.19
N ASP A 121 32.08 -3.35 -33.02
CA ASP A 121 30.78 -2.80 -32.61
C ASP A 121 29.80 -3.94 -32.27
N PHE A 122 29.20 -3.89 -31.07
CA PHE A 122 28.16 -4.80 -30.59
C PHE A 122 26.73 -4.28 -30.84
N ARG A 123 26.55 -3.08 -31.44
CA ARG A 123 25.24 -2.51 -31.80
C ARG A 123 24.67 -3.15 -33.07
N ARG A 124 24.47 -4.48 -33.02
CA ARG A 124 24.12 -5.34 -34.15
C ARG A 124 22.65 -5.72 -34.19
N ASP A 125 22.18 -6.16 -35.35
CA ASP A 125 20.81 -6.66 -35.53
C ASP A 125 20.62 -8.12 -35.05
N PHE A 126 19.38 -8.60 -35.06
CA PHE A 126 19.06 -9.96 -34.60
C PHE A 126 19.66 -11.07 -35.47
N SER A 127 19.84 -10.84 -36.78
CA SER A 127 20.45 -11.80 -37.70
C SER A 127 21.97 -11.88 -37.50
N GLU A 128 22.62 -10.74 -37.25
CA GLU A 128 24.03 -10.70 -36.86
C GLU A 128 24.26 -11.40 -35.51
N TYR A 129 23.43 -11.13 -34.50
CA TYR A 129 23.47 -11.86 -33.23
C TYR A 129 23.09 -13.35 -33.36
N ARG A 130 22.35 -13.75 -34.40
CA ARG A 130 22.01 -15.15 -34.67
C ARG A 130 23.20 -15.95 -35.17
N GLU A 131 23.88 -15.47 -36.23
CA GLU A 131 25.01 -16.20 -36.84
C GLU A 131 26.33 -15.97 -36.08
N GLY A 132 26.53 -14.79 -35.46
CA GLY A 132 27.77 -14.39 -34.80
C GLY A 132 28.55 -13.32 -35.58
N PHE A 133 29.47 -12.65 -34.89
CA PHE A 133 30.30 -11.56 -35.45
C PHE A 133 31.60 -11.34 -34.65
N GLY A 134 32.59 -10.71 -35.27
CA GLY A 134 33.90 -10.41 -34.66
C GLY A 134 34.97 -11.47 -34.99
N PHE A 135 36.01 -11.55 -34.16
CA PHE A 135 37.18 -12.40 -34.37
C PHE A 135 37.51 -13.21 -33.12
N LEU A 136 37.65 -14.54 -33.24
CA LEU A 136 37.90 -15.45 -32.09
C LEU A 136 39.17 -15.13 -31.29
N SER A 137 40.15 -14.49 -31.92
CA SER A 137 41.40 -14.00 -31.29
C SER A 137 41.23 -12.70 -30.48
N GLY A 138 40.19 -11.91 -30.76
CA GLY A 138 39.92 -10.60 -30.15
C GLY A 138 38.50 -10.53 -29.58
N GLU A 139 37.77 -9.46 -29.91
CA GLU A 139 36.35 -9.29 -29.58
C GLU A 139 35.43 -10.09 -30.51
N PHE A 140 34.42 -10.76 -29.96
CA PHE A 140 33.41 -11.48 -30.75
C PHE A 140 32.13 -11.83 -29.98
N TRP A 141 31.11 -12.21 -30.74
CA TRP A 141 29.93 -12.98 -30.31
C TRP A 141 29.81 -14.23 -31.19
N LEU A 142 29.75 -15.42 -30.59
CA LEU A 142 29.78 -16.72 -31.31
C LEU A 142 28.47 -17.07 -32.05
N GLY A 143 27.39 -16.33 -31.81
CA GLY A 143 26.10 -16.53 -32.50
C GLY A 143 25.11 -17.38 -31.71
N ASN A 144 23.89 -16.87 -31.56
CA ASN A 144 22.84 -17.50 -30.76
C ASN A 144 22.42 -18.88 -31.30
N LYS A 145 22.52 -19.07 -32.62
CA LYS A 145 22.31 -20.37 -33.29
C LYS A 145 23.24 -21.44 -32.73
N ILE A 146 24.55 -21.19 -32.73
CA ILE A 146 25.59 -22.08 -32.19
C ILE A 146 25.40 -22.31 -30.68
N LEU A 147 25.17 -21.24 -29.93
CA LEU A 147 24.87 -21.31 -28.49
C LEU A 147 23.66 -22.20 -28.16
N SER A 148 22.65 -22.24 -29.04
CA SER A 148 21.46 -23.08 -28.83
C SER A 148 21.71 -24.57 -29.05
N PHE A 149 22.65 -24.97 -29.92
CA PHE A 149 23.08 -26.36 -30.01
C PHE A 149 23.97 -26.73 -28.82
N LEU A 150 25.00 -25.92 -28.55
CA LEU A 150 25.93 -26.11 -27.44
C LEU A 150 25.21 -26.28 -26.10
N THR A 151 24.31 -25.36 -25.73
CA THR A 151 23.69 -25.41 -24.38
C THR A 151 22.62 -26.50 -24.20
N ASN A 152 22.18 -27.16 -25.27
CA ASN A 152 21.16 -28.21 -25.20
C ASN A 152 21.69 -29.65 -25.35
N GLN A 153 22.90 -29.87 -25.91
CA GLN A 153 23.47 -31.23 -26.01
C GLN A 153 23.80 -31.88 -24.65
N LYS A 154 24.19 -31.07 -23.65
CA LYS A 154 24.55 -31.50 -22.27
C LYS A 154 24.13 -30.41 -21.26
N PRO A 155 24.31 -30.60 -19.94
CA PRO A 155 24.40 -29.49 -19.00
C PRO A 155 25.74 -28.75 -19.19
N TYR A 156 25.71 -27.41 -19.20
CA TYR A 156 26.91 -26.56 -19.26
C TYR A 156 26.91 -25.57 -18.10
N HIS A 157 28.08 -25.33 -17.52
CA HIS A 157 28.27 -24.19 -16.64
C HIS A 157 28.46 -22.92 -17.49
N LEU A 158 27.99 -21.78 -17.00
CA LEU A 158 28.38 -20.46 -17.51
C LEU A 158 29.36 -19.83 -16.51
N ARG A 159 30.44 -19.26 -17.04
CA ARG A 159 31.42 -18.45 -16.32
C ARG A 159 31.50 -17.09 -17.01
N ILE A 160 31.57 -16.02 -16.22
CA ILE A 160 31.75 -14.65 -16.71
C ILE A 160 32.89 -14.03 -15.90
N ASP A 161 34.02 -13.82 -16.54
CA ASP A 161 35.18 -13.10 -16.00
C ASP A 161 35.11 -11.62 -16.39
N MET A 162 35.37 -10.73 -15.44
CA MET A 162 35.22 -9.28 -15.55
C MET A 162 36.42 -8.57 -14.94
N THR A 163 36.70 -7.35 -15.38
CA THR A 163 37.71 -6.47 -14.77
C THR A 163 37.17 -5.05 -14.75
N ASN A 164 37.28 -4.35 -13.62
CA ASN A 164 36.78 -2.97 -13.49
C ASN A 164 37.81 -1.94 -13.99
N SER A 165 37.41 -0.66 -14.00
CA SER A 165 38.25 0.48 -14.40
C SER A 165 39.50 0.71 -13.52
N VAL A 166 39.59 0.05 -12.36
CA VAL A 166 40.75 0.07 -11.44
C VAL A 166 41.69 -1.13 -11.70
N GLY A 167 41.37 -2.01 -12.66
CA GLY A 167 42.15 -3.20 -12.98
C GLY A 167 41.92 -4.39 -12.03
N LEU A 168 40.91 -4.34 -11.16
CA LEU A 168 40.54 -5.48 -10.31
C LEU A 168 39.69 -6.47 -11.09
N SER A 169 40.19 -7.70 -11.24
CA SER A 169 39.47 -8.80 -11.88
C SER A 169 38.65 -9.62 -10.89
N PHE A 170 37.44 -10.01 -11.29
CA PHE A 170 36.50 -10.83 -10.52
C PHE A 170 35.66 -11.69 -11.47
N TYR A 171 35.01 -12.73 -10.96
CA TYR A 171 34.24 -13.65 -11.79
C TYR A 171 32.98 -14.15 -11.11
N VAL A 172 32.03 -14.59 -11.93
CA VAL A 172 30.81 -15.27 -11.50
C VAL A 172 30.63 -16.57 -12.28
N THR A 173 30.07 -17.59 -11.64
CA THR A 173 29.77 -18.90 -12.20
C THR A 173 28.32 -19.32 -11.93
N TYR A 174 27.82 -20.15 -12.83
CA TYR A 174 26.43 -20.57 -12.93
C TYR A 174 26.38 -22.05 -13.28
N ASP A 175 25.72 -22.88 -12.46
CA ASP A 175 25.78 -24.36 -12.58
C ASP A 175 24.95 -24.96 -13.73
N LEU A 176 24.04 -24.19 -14.36
CA LEU A 176 23.27 -24.64 -15.52
C LEU A 176 22.86 -23.50 -16.46
N PHE A 177 23.61 -23.32 -17.55
CA PHE A 177 23.30 -22.37 -18.63
C PHE A 177 22.56 -23.03 -19.78
N ARG A 178 21.36 -22.52 -20.10
CA ARG A 178 20.54 -22.96 -21.25
C ARG A 178 19.82 -21.82 -21.93
N ILE A 179 19.92 -21.76 -23.26
CA ILE A 179 19.04 -20.97 -24.12
C ILE A 179 18.17 -21.88 -24.99
N SER A 180 17.05 -21.37 -25.48
CA SER A 180 16.20 -22.08 -26.45
C SER A 180 16.74 -21.97 -27.89
N GLY A 181 16.20 -22.79 -28.80
CA GLY A 181 16.44 -22.66 -30.25
C GLY A 181 15.70 -21.47 -30.89
N GLU A 182 15.93 -21.27 -32.18
CA GLU A 182 15.44 -20.11 -32.96
C GLU A 182 13.92 -19.88 -32.85
N ARG A 183 13.11 -20.96 -32.86
CA ARG A 183 11.64 -20.89 -32.77
C ARG A 183 11.10 -20.22 -31.50
N SER A 184 11.94 -20.09 -30.46
CA SER A 184 11.63 -19.43 -29.19
C SER A 184 12.52 -18.21 -28.95
N ASN A 185 13.04 -17.62 -30.04
CA ASN A 185 13.84 -16.39 -30.06
C ASN A 185 15.06 -16.42 -29.12
N TYR A 186 15.72 -17.58 -28.99
CA TYR A 186 16.92 -17.77 -28.16
C TYR A 186 16.75 -17.36 -26.68
N LYS A 187 15.50 -17.40 -26.17
CA LYS A 187 15.18 -17.10 -24.77
C LYS A 187 16.06 -17.89 -23.81
N LEU A 188 16.61 -17.20 -22.81
CA LEU A 188 17.29 -17.80 -21.66
C LEU A 188 16.29 -18.65 -20.85
N ILE A 189 16.59 -19.95 -20.73
CA ILE A 189 15.74 -20.95 -20.07
C ILE A 189 16.23 -21.22 -18.64
N SER A 190 17.54 -21.21 -18.41
CA SER A 190 18.15 -21.38 -17.08
C SER A 190 19.54 -20.75 -17.03
N VAL A 191 19.88 -20.24 -15.84
CA VAL A 191 21.27 -19.99 -15.38
C VAL A 191 21.60 -20.78 -14.11
N GLY A 192 20.70 -21.60 -13.58
CA GLY A 192 20.97 -22.44 -12.41
C GLY A 192 21.25 -21.64 -11.14
N ARG A 193 22.16 -22.13 -10.30
CA ARG A 193 22.63 -21.47 -9.08
C ARG A 193 23.82 -20.56 -9.37
N TYR A 194 23.79 -19.37 -8.78
CA TYR A 194 24.90 -18.41 -8.78
C TYR A 194 25.99 -18.79 -7.77
N ASN A 195 27.25 -18.50 -8.12
CA ASN A 195 28.41 -18.41 -7.23
C ASN A 195 29.36 -17.34 -7.81
N GLY A 196 30.24 -16.74 -7.00
CA GLY A 196 31.21 -15.76 -7.51
C GLY A 196 31.70 -14.73 -6.51
N THR A 197 32.67 -13.91 -6.92
CA THR A 197 33.31 -12.88 -6.08
C THR A 197 32.73 -11.47 -6.26
N ALA A 198 31.62 -11.33 -7.00
CA ALA A 198 31.08 -10.03 -7.42
C ALA A 198 30.12 -9.34 -6.44
N GLU A 199 29.53 -10.07 -5.47
CA GLU A 199 28.42 -9.55 -4.64
C GLU A 199 28.81 -8.34 -3.76
N THR A 200 30.10 -8.16 -3.47
CA THR A 200 30.63 -7.04 -2.67
C THR A 200 31.14 -5.86 -3.51
N LEU A 201 31.08 -5.94 -4.84
CA LEU A 201 31.75 -5.00 -5.76
C LEU A 201 30.81 -4.21 -6.69
N ILE A 202 29.50 -4.48 -6.65
CA ILE A 202 28.50 -3.82 -7.51
C ILE A 202 27.50 -3.06 -6.63
N SER A 203 27.67 -1.74 -6.51
CA SER A 203 26.67 -0.86 -5.90
C SER A 203 25.54 -0.56 -6.87
N GLN A 204 24.30 -0.77 -6.43
CA GLN A 204 23.10 -0.33 -7.16
C GLN A 204 22.65 1.04 -6.64
N CYS A 205 22.15 1.88 -7.53
CA CYS A 205 21.59 3.18 -7.15
C CYS A 205 20.21 3.03 -6.48
N PRO A 206 19.85 3.89 -5.51
CA PRO A 206 18.52 3.95 -4.91
C PRO A 206 17.39 4.09 -5.95
N ALA A 207 16.19 3.64 -5.57
CA ALA A 207 15.02 3.74 -6.44
C ALA A 207 14.77 5.18 -6.92
N ASN A 208 14.45 5.33 -8.21
CA ASN A 208 14.24 6.61 -8.91
C ASN A 208 15.49 7.52 -9.06
N THR A 209 16.69 7.06 -8.69
CA THR A 209 17.97 7.72 -9.05
C THR A 209 18.64 7.01 -10.24
N ILE A 210 19.55 7.70 -10.92
CA ILE A 210 20.37 7.15 -12.02
C ILE A 210 21.86 7.32 -11.72
N PHE A 211 22.70 6.35 -12.08
CA PHE A 211 24.15 6.52 -11.99
C PHE A 211 24.65 7.43 -13.11
N GLY A 212 25.43 8.45 -12.78
CA GLY A 212 25.93 9.43 -13.74
C GLY A 212 26.96 10.40 -13.15
N PRO A 213 27.44 11.36 -13.95
CA PRO A 213 28.40 12.36 -13.49
C PRO A 213 27.80 13.27 -12.41
N CYS A 214 28.60 13.66 -11.43
CA CYS A 214 28.22 14.55 -10.33
C CYS A 214 27.87 15.97 -10.81
N VAL A 215 26.58 16.23 -10.98
CA VAL A 215 25.97 17.54 -11.30
C VAL A 215 25.60 18.33 -10.02
N CYS A 216 25.11 19.56 -10.16
CA CYS A 216 24.36 20.20 -9.09
C CYS A 216 22.89 19.75 -9.12
N GLU A 217 22.28 19.60 -7.95
CA GLU A 217 20.89 19.15 -7.82
C GLU A 217 20.02 20.26 -7.22
N ARG A 218 18.81 20.41 -7.77
CA ARG A 218 17.74 21.28 -7.27
C ARG A 218 16.85 20.47 -6.32
N THR A 219 16.30 21.07 -5.27
CA THR A 219 15.59 20.34 -4.19
C THR A 219 14.12 20.74 -4.10
N CYS A 220 13.30 20.02 -3.34
CA CYS A 220 11.96 20.50 -2.97
C CYS A 220 11.96 21.54 -1.84
N ALA A 221 13.10 21.79 -1.18
CA ALA A 221 13.19 22.73 -0.06
C ALA A 221 13.61 24.13 -0.53
N ASP A 222 14.55 24.18 -1.48
CA ASP A 222 14.81 25.30 -2.37
C ASP A 222 14.79 24.75 -3.81
N PRO A 223 13.73 25.07 -4.59
CA PRO A 223 13.64 24.68 -5.98
C PRO A 223 14.61 25.39 -6.90
N ASP A 224 15.05 26.63 -6.61
CA ASP A 224 15.78 27.48 -7.56
C ASP A 224 17.29 27.54 -7.33
N ASP A 225 17.78 27.28 -6.12
CA ASP A 225 19.20 26.99 -5.87
C ASP A 225 19.62 25.61 -6.41
N CYS A 226 20.86 25.50 -6.91
CA CYS A 226 21.42 24.26 -7.48
C CYS A 226 22.71 23.88 -6.75
N GLN A 227 22.60 22.96 -5.81
CA GLN A 227 23.70 22.62 -4.90
C GLN A 227 24.44 21.37 -5.35
N ARG A 228 25.78 21.45 -5.46
CA ARG A 228 26.63 20.31 -5.76
C ARG A 228 26.98 19.56 -4.46
N ARG A 229 26.20 18.52 -4.14
CA ARG A 229 26.30 17.77 -2.88
C ARG A 229 27.23 16.55 -2.93
N CYS A 230 27.75 16.19 -4.11
CA CYS A 230 28.59 15.02 -4.34
C CYS A 230 30.10 15.36 -4.34
N THR A 231 30.90 14.51 -3.67
CA THR A 231 32.36 14.64 -3.50
C THR A 231 33.19 13.81 -4.48
N VAL A 232 32.53 12.96 -5.28
CA VAL A 232 33.12 12.04 -6.26
C VAL A 232 32.66 12.40 -7.68
N ASN A 233 33.40 11.97 -8.70
CA ASN A 233 33.11 12.32 -10.10
C ASN A 233 31.81 11.70 -10.63
N GLU A 234 31.46 10.49 -10.18
CA GLU A 234 30.25 9.77 -10.59
C GLU A 234 29.49 9.29 -9.35
N THR A 235 28.16 9.37 -9.38
CA THR A 235 27.31 9.01 -8.24
C THR A 235 25.87 8.75 -8.70
N CYS A 236 24.98 8.42 -7.77
CA CYS A 236 23.55 8.32 -8.02
C CYS A 236 22.90 9.71 -7.91
N ILE A 237 22.33 10.20 -9.00
CA ILE A 237 21.72 11.54 -9.11
C ILE A 237 20.25 11.45 -9.50
N CYS A 238 19.49 12.53 -9.30
CA CYS A 238 18.13 12.61 -9.81
C CYS A 238 18.08 12.70 -11.35
N PRO A 239 17.11 12.03 -12.00
CA PRO A 239 16.86 12.20 -13.44
C PRO A 239 16.49 13.64 -13.79
N ALA A 240 16.83 14.07 -15.02
CA ALA A 240 16.48 15.41 -15.50
C ALA A 240 14.96 15.65 -15.40
N GLY A 241 14.58 16.79 -14.80
CA GLY A 241 13.18 17.15 -14.54
C GLY A 241 12.61 16.64 -13.21
N TYR A 242 13.41 15.98 -12.36
CA TYR A 242 13.07 15.61 -10.99
C TYR A 242 13.83 16.49 -9.99
N LEU A 243 13.27 16.66 -8.79
CA LEU A 243 13.83 17.41 -7.66
C LEU A 243 14.08 16.48 -6.49
N LEU A 244 15.15 16.74 -5.72
CA LEU A 244 15.50 15.93 -4.56
C LEU A 244 14.64 16.31 -3.33
N SER A 245 13.93 15.32 -2.78
CA SER A 245 13.12 15.43 -1.56
C SER A 245 13.65 14.47 -0.50
N GLY A 246 14.56 14.94 0.36
CA GLY A 246 15.27 14.08 1.31
C GLY A 246 16.26 13.18 0.58
N THR A 247 15.91 11.90 0.43
CA THR A 247 16.65 10.91 -0.36
C THR A 247 16.05 10.63 -1.73
N ASP A 248 14.81 11.07 -1.97
CA ASP A 248 13.99 10.56 -3.06
C ASP A 248 13.82 11.60 -4.16
N CYS A 249 13.94 11.17 -5.42
CA CYS A 249 13.72 12.03 -6.57
C CYS A 249 12.23 12.07 -6.94
N VAL A 250 11.61 13.24 -6.77
CA VAL A 250 10.17 13.45 -7.03
C VAL A 250 9.96 14.43 -8.19
N ARG A 251 8.77 14.42 -8.80
CA ARG A 251 8.41 15.45 -9.78
C ARG A 251 8.11 16.78 -9.08
N PRO A 252 8.36 17.94 -9.72
CA PRO A 252 8.08 19.26 -9.14
C PRO A 252 6.65 19.41 -8.61
N GLU A 253 5.66 18.87 -9.33
CA GLU A 253 4.23 18.76 -8.95
C GLU A 253 3.97 18.22 -7.53
N LYS A 254 4.94 17.45 -6.98
CA LYS A 254 4.86 16.78 -5.68
C LYS A 254 5.76 17.39 -4.61
N CYS A 255 6.45 18.49 -4.91
CA CYS A 255 7.22 19.21 -3.90
C CYS A 255 6.30 19.99 -2.94
N SER A 256 6.83 20.23 -1.74
CA SER A 256 6.38 21.31 -0.88
C SER A 256 6.66 22.67 -1.52
N CYS A 257 5.94 23.71 -1.08
CA CYS A 257 6.22 25.08 -1.47
C CYS A 257 7.30 25.69 -0.57
N PHE A 258 8.02 26.71 -1.05
CA PHE A 258 8.95 27.51 -0.27
C PHE A 258 8.53 28.98 -0.26
N ASP A 259 8.64 29.64 0.88
CA ASP A 259 8.54 31.09 1.04
C ASP A 259 9.71 31.62 1.89
N PRO A 260 10.36 32.75 1.53
CA PRO A 260 11.45 33.32 2.32
C PRO A 260 11.11 33.71 3.77
N THR A 261 9.83 33.91 4.09
CA THR A 261 9.32 34.30 5.41
C THR A 261 8.87 33.09 6.23
N PHE A 262 8.21 32.12 5.59
CA PHE A 262 7.62 30.95 6.26
C PHE A 262 8.46 29.67 6.16
N GLY A 263 9.51 29.66 5.33
CA GLY A 263 10.28 28.47 5.00
C GLY A 263 9.51 27.50 4.13
N VAL A 264 9.70 26.20 4.36
CA VAL A 264 9.02 25.13 3.60
C VAL A 264 7.61 24.92 4.15
N ILE A 265 6.61 25.06 3.27
CA ILE A 265 5.19 24.80 3.54
C ILE A 265 4.82 23.50 2.83
N ALA A 266 4.38 22.49 3.58
CA ALA A 266 4.02 21.19 3.03
C ALA A 266 2.87 21.29 2.01
N LEU A 267 2.81 20.33 1.09
CA LEU A 267 1.69 20.23 0.15
C LEU A 267 0.36 20.10 0.91
N ASP A 268 -0.65 20.87 0.50
CA ASP A 268 -1.97 21.04 1.14
C ASP A 268 -1.96 21.65 2.56
N ASP A 269 -0.80 22.10 3.05
CA ASP A 269 -0.67 22.89 4.30
C ASP A 269 -0.78 24.41 4.02
N SER A 270 -0.98 25.19 5.09
CA SER A 270 -1.02 26.65 5.01
C SER A 270 -0.44 27.33 6.26
N LYS A 271 0.11 28.53 6.07
CA LYS A 271 0.74 29.35 7.12
C LYS A 271 0.05 30.71 7.25
N PHE A 272 0.16 31.28 8.44
CA PHE A 272 -0.33 32.61 8.78
C PHE A 272 0.85 33.45 9.30
N ASN A 273 0.93 34.72 8.90
CA ASN A 273 1.88 35.66 9.50
C ASN A 273 1.53 35.94 10.98
N SER A 274 2.40 36.66 11.70
CA SER A 274 2.35 36.80 13.17
C SER A 274 1.04 37.38 13.73
N ASN A 275 0.30 38.16 12.93
CA ASN A 275 -1.00 38.77 13.25
C ASN A 275 -2.19 38.18 12.45
N CYS A 276 -1.97 37.13 11.66
CA CYS A 276 -2.93 36.55 10.70
C CYS A 276 -3.58 37.59 9.76
N SER A 277 -2.84 38.58 9.28
CA SER A 277 -3.25 39.44 8.15
C SER A 277 -2.82 38.89 6.79
N GLU A 278 -1.95 37.87 6.77
CA GLU A 278 -1.53 37.16 5.56
C GLU A 278 -1.73 35.65 5.77
N HIS A 279 -2.40 35.01 4.81
CA HIS A 279 -2.62 33.55 4.78
C HIS A 279 -2.07 32.98 3.47
N CYS A 280 -1.09 32.08 3.59
CA CYS A 280 -0.41 31.44 2.47
C CYS A 280 -0.72 29.95 2.43
N THR A 281 -1.25 29.45 1.32
CA THR A 281 -1.60 28.03 1.11
C THR A 281 -0.76 27.42 -0.01
N CYS A 282 -0.24 26.20 0.19
CA CYS A 282 0.48 25.45 -0.82
C CYS A 282 -0.42 24.41 -1.50
N LYS A 283 -0.61 24.49 -2.81
CA LYS A 283 -1.34 23.48 -3.61
C LYS A 283 -0.64 23.23 -4.93
N GLU A 284 -0.52 21.96 -5.33
CA GLU A 284 0.13 21.55 -6.58
C GLU A 284 1.52 22.21 -6.77
N ALA A 285 2.32 22.22 -5.69
CA ALA A 285 3.61 22.92 -5.54
C ALA A 285 3.59 24.44 -5.82
N THR A 286 2.41 25.05 -5.93
CA THR A 286 2.20 26.49 -6.13
C THR A 286 1.77 27.15 -4.83
N LEU A 287 2.49 28.20 -4.43
CA LEU A 287 2.16 29.00 -3.25
C LEU A 287 1.20 30.13 -3.63
N THR A 288 0.08 30.25 -2.91
CA THR A 288 -0.87 31.37 -3.03
C THR A 288 -1.04 32.05 -1.69
N CYS A 289 -0.76 33.36 -1.62
CA CYS A 289 -0.88 34.18 -0.41
C CYS A 289 -1.92 35.30 -0.58
N ASP A 290 -2.91 35.36 0.30
CA ASP A 290 -3.75 36.56 0.47
C ASP A 290 -3.15 37.44 1.57
N ARG A 291 -2.84 38.69 1.24
CA ARG A 291 -2.22 39.72 2.10
C ARG A 291 -3.20 40.66 2.77
N ASN A 292 -4.50 40.52 2.47
CA ASN A 292 -5.57 41.24 3.14
C ASN A 292 -6.49 40.28 3.94
N PHE A 293 -6.01 39.06 4.18
CA PHE A 293 -6.73 38.01 4.89
C PHE A 293 -7.13 38.47 6.30
N GLN A 294 -8.29 38.03 6.77
CA GLN A 294 -8.74 38.25 8.14
C GLN A 294 -9.44 36.99 8.67
N CYS A 295 -9.17 36.64 9.93
CA CYS A 295 -9.92 35.60 10.63
C CYS A 295 -11.42 35.95 10.73
N HIS A 296 -12.28 34.94 10.88
CA HIS A 296 -13.72 35.15 11.07
C HIS A 296 -14.00 36.12 12.24
N ALA A 297 -15.10 36.89 12.19
CA ALA A 297 -15.49 37.79 13.28
C ALA A 297 -15.67 37.05 14.63
N ASN A 298 -15.96 35.74 14.58
CA ASN A 298 -16.06 34.85 15.74
C ASN A 298 -14.81 33.97 15.96
N ALA A 299 -13.65 34.38 15.45
CA ALA A 299 -12.34 33.75 15.66
C ALA A 299 -11.34 34.71 16.31
N ILE A 300 -10.18 34.17 16.70
CA ILE A 300 -9.01 34.87 17.24
C ILE A 300 -7.79 34.34 16.49
N CYS A 301 -6.87 35.23 16.09
CA CYS A 301 -5.53 34.84 15.64
C CYS A 301 -4.64 34.59 16.85
N GLU A 302 -4.16 33.37 17.02
CA GLU A 302 -3.23 33.02 18.10
C GLU A 302 -2.42 31.76 17.74
N GLU A 303 -1.50 31.39 18.63
CA GLU A 303 -0.62 30.25 18.46
C GLU A 303 -0.86 29.22 19.58
N ARG A 304 -1.33 28.02 19.20
CA ARG A 304 -1.54 26.90 20.13
C ARG A 304 -0.65 25.74 19.70
N ASN A 305 0.17 25.22 20.61
CA ASN A 305 1.10 24.10 20.35
C ASN A 305 2.02 24.34 19.14
N ASN A 306 2.60 25.54 19.03
CA ASN A 306 3.46 26.00 17.91
C ASN A 306 2.75 26.04 16.53
N ILE A 307 1.41 26.04 16.51
CA ILE A 307 0.60 26.23 15.31
C ILE A 307 -0.10 27.59 15.44
N ARG A 308 0.30 28.57 14.63
CA ARG A 308 -0.43 29.85 14.49
C ARG A 308 -1.48 29.73 13.39
N LYS A 309 -2.72 30.04 13.74
CA LYS A 309 -3.84 30.19 12.81
C LYS A 309 -5.00 30.94 13.47
N CYS A 310 -6.07 31.12 12.71
CA CYS A 310 -7.37 31.46 13.28
C CYS A 310 -7.92 30.28 14.10
N TYR A 311 -8.39 30.54 15.31
CA TYR A 311 -9.16 29.60 16.13
C TYR A 311 -10.52 30.21 16.43
N CYS A 312 -11.59 29.43 16.30
CA CYS A 312 -12.92 29.89 16.72
C CYS A 312 -12.95 30.21 18.22
N LYS A 313 -13.66 31.28 18.59
CA LYS A 313 -13.94 31.64 19.98
C LYS A 313 -14.73 30.51 20.64
N GLU A 314 -14.60 30.36 21.95
CA GLU A 314 -15.06 29.20 22.75
C GLU A 314 -16.48 28.66 22.49
N ARG A 315 -17.40 29.50 21.99
CA ARG A 315 -18.81 29.12 21.70
C ARG A 315 -19.12 28.93 20.22
N PHE A 316 -18.09 28.80 19.39
CA PHE A 316 -18.21 28.60 17.94
C PHE A 316 -17.33 27.43 17.49
N ILE A 317 -17.79 26.71 16.48
CA ILE A 317 -17.08 25.61 15.83
C ILE A 317 -16.78 25.96 14.37
N GLY A 318 -15.71 25.38 13.84
CA GLY A 318 -15.23 25.64 12.49
C GLY A 318 -13.71 25.62 12.40
N ASP A 319 -13.17 26.14 11.30
CA ASP A 319 -11.73 26.14 10.99
C ASP A 319 -10.99 27.42 11.44
N GLY A 320 -11.74 28.47 11.79
CA GLY A 320 -11.22 29.81 12.12
C GLY A 320 -11.44 30.86 11.01
N GLN A 321 -11.65 30.42 9.77
CA GLN A 321 -12.04 31.26 8.64
C GLN A 321 -13.58 31.33 8.53
N SER A 322 -14.25 30.22 8.83
CA SER A 322 -15.67 30.13 9.16
C SER A 322 -15.81 29.66 10.61
N CYS A 323 -16.66 30.34 11.40
CA CYS A 323 -16.98 29.96 12.77
C CYS A 323 -18.47 30.17 13.07
N THR A 324 -19.22 29.07 13.14
CA THR A 324 -20.67 29.05 13.38
C THR A 324 -21.00 28.59 14.80
N PRO A 325 -22.16 28.97 15.37
CA PRO A 325 -22.66 28.35 16.60
C PRO A 325 -22.80 26.82 16.41
N PRO A 326 -22.52 26.01 17.44
CA PRO A 326 -22.81 24.59 17.40
C PRO A 326 -24.32 24.30 17.27
N PRO A 327 -24.71 23.17 16.66
CA PRO A 327 -26.08 22.67 16.71
C PRO A 327 -26.50 22.36 18.17
N VAL A 328 -27.80 22.46 18.49
CA VAL A 328 -28.25 22.32 19.89
C VAL A 328 -28.54 20.87 20.30
N ASP A 329 -28.62 19.95 19.33
CA ASP A 329 -28.73 18.50 19.51
C ASP A 329 -28.35 17.76 18.20
N CYS A 330 -28.36 16.42 18.23
CA CYS A 330 -28.09 15.60 17.05
C CYS A 330 -29.19 15.61 15.97
N TYR A 331 -30.37 16.17 16.22
CA TYR A 331 -31.42 16.32 15.22
C TYR A 331 -31.13 17.49 14.28
N ASP A 332 -30.58 18.59 14.81
CA ASP A 332 -30.03 19.67 13.98
C ASP A 332 -28.87 19.15 13.10
N VAL A 333 -27.98 18.31 13.66
CA VAL A 333 -26.88 17.63 12.91
C VAL A 333 -27.42 16.68 11.83
N PHE A 334 -28.55 16.02 12.08
CA PHE A 334 -29.21 15.18 11.09
C PHE A 334 -29.87 16.01 9.97
N ALA A 335 -30.46 17.15 10.32
CA ALA A 335 -31.08 18.08 9.36
C ALA A 335 -30.07 18.71 8.39
N SER A 336 -28.79 18.82 8.76
CA SER A 336 -27.70 19.23 7.85
C SER A 336 -27.20 18.10 6.93
N GLY A 337 -27.81 16.91 6.98
CA GLY A 337 -27.48 15.76 6.13
C GLY A 337 -26.27 14.94 6.60
N SER A 338 -25.84 15.12 7.85
CA SER A 338 -24.66 14.45 8.41
C SER A 338 -24.93 12.97 8.77
N SER A 339 -23.87 12.15 8.82
CA SER A 339 -23.94 10.70 9.06
C SER A 339 -23.89 10.30 10.55
N ASP A 340 -24.00 9.00 10.84
CA ASP A 340 -23.63 8.43 12.16
C ASP A 340 -22.20 8.86 12.54
N GLY A 341 -21.98 9.38 13.75
CA GLY A 341 -20.67 9.92 14.15
C GLY A 341 -20.63 10.63 15.51
N VAL A 342 -19.46 11.19 15.85
CA VAL A 342 -19.27 12.07 17.01
C VAL A 342 -19.30 13.52 16.54
N TYR A 343 -20.05 14.38 17.25
CA TYR A 343 -20.25 15.79 16.89
C TYR A 343 -20.24 16.67 18.14
N THR A 344 -19.73 17.89 17.99
CA THR A 344 -19.80 18.92 19.04
C THR A 344 -21.15 19.63 19.02
N ILE A 345 -21.85 19.68 20.16
CA ILE A 345 -23.12 20.39 20.33
C ILE A 345 -23.05 21.42 21.46
N ALA A 346 -23.99 22.37 21.48
CA ALA A 346 -24.20 23.31 22.58
C ALA A 346 -25.72 23.52 22.79
N PRO A 347 -26.33 22.91 23.82
CA PRO A 347 -27.76 23.07 24.08
C PRO A 347 -28.16 24.52 24.40
N THR A 348 -29.43 24.81 24.22
CA THR A 348 -30.03 26.12 24.49
C THR A 348 -29.87 26.47 25.97
N GLY A 349 -29.26 27.63 26.24
CA GLY A 349 -28.95 28.07 27.60
C GLY A 349 -27.75 27.36 28.27
N TRP A 350 -27.00 26.52 27.55
CA TRP A 350 -25.77 25.92 28.06
C TRP A 350 -24.68 26.98 28.26
N THR A 351 -24.26 27.20 29.50
CA THR A 351 -23.31 28.27 29.85
C THR A 351 -21.85 27.85 29.81
N GLU A 352 -21.53 26.58 29.51
CA GLU A 352 -20.15 26.08 29.43
C GLU A 352 -19.68 25.86 27.98
N LEU A 353 -18.47 25.32 27.82
CA LEU A 353 -17.92 24.97 26.50
C LEU A 353 -18.82 23.94 25.77
N PRO A 354 -18.91 24.02 24.43
CA PRO A 354 -19.53 22.97 23.61
C PRO A 354 -18.85 21.61 23.81
N PHE A 355 -19.62 20.52 23.77
CA PHE A 355 -19.15 19.18 24.13
C PHE A 355 -19.50 18.12 23.08
N GLU A 356 -18.77 17.01 23.07
CA GLU A 356 -18.98 15.91 22.12
C GLU A 356 -20.12 14.97 22.53
N VAL A 357 -20.97 14.61 21.55
CA VAL A 357 -22.01 13.58 21.66
C VAL A 357 -21.92 12.60 20.50
N TYR A 358 -22.44 11.38 20.69
CA TYR A 358 -22.68 10.48 19.56
C TYR A 358 -24.06 10.77 18.95
N CYS A 359 -24.07 11.11 17.66
CA CYS A 359 -25.28 11.24 16.88
C CYS A 359 -25.54 9.95 16.10
N ASN A 360 -26.66 9.28 16.43
CA ASN A 360 -27.10 8.08 15.74
C ASN A 360 -28.14 8.44 14.66
N MET A 361 -27.73 8.32 13.41
CA MET A 361 -28.51 8.71 12.22
C MET A 361 -29.33 7.54 11.63
N SER A 362 -29.07 6.33 12.12
CA SER A 362 -29.89 5.15 11.86
C SER A 362 -31.32 5.26 12.45
N HIS A 363 -32.25 4.44 11.94
CA HIS A 363 -33.66 4.37 12.40
C HIS A 363 -34.38 5.74 12.44
N GLY A 364 -34.42 6.40 11.29
CA GLY A 364 -35.06 7.72 11.12
C GLY A 364 -34.23 8.89 11.65
N GLY A 365 -33.04 8.62 12.20
CA GLY A 365 -31.99 9.59 12.52
C GLY A 365 -32.26 10.59 13.63
N GLY A 366 -31.31 11.51 13.80
CA GLY A 366 -31.39 12.62 14.76
C GLY A 366 -31.36 12.22 16.24
N TRP A 367 -30.78 11.06 16.59
CA TRP A 367 -30.76 10.59 17.97
C TRP A 367 -29.46 10.96 18.69
N THR A 368 -29.56 11.78 19.74
CA THR A 368 -28.45 12.07 20.67
C THR A 368 -28.32 10.93 21.66
N VAL A 369 -27.20 10.21 21.68
CA VAL A 369 -26.96 9.14 22.66
C VAL A 369 -26.58 9.74 24.01
N ILE A 370 -27.31 9.37 25.06
CA ILE A 370 -27.13 9.90 26.42
C ILE A 370 -26.52 8.87 27.38
N GLN A 371 -26.67 7.58 27.08
CA GLN A 371 -26.05 6.48 27.80
C GLN A 371 -25.70 5.38 26.82
N ARG A 372 -24.54 4.73 27.00
CA ARG A 372 -24.18 3.51 26.28
C ARG A 372 -23.39 2.57 27.19
N ARG A 373 -23.76 1.29 27.19
CA ARG A 373 -22.99 0.18 27.77
C ARG A 373 -22.67 -0.83 26.67
N VAL A 374 -21.39 -1.12 26.47
CA VAL A 374 -20.85 -2.06 25.47
C VAL A 374 -19.86 -3.07 26.05
N ASN A 375 -19.28 -2.79 27.23
CA ASN A 375 -18.38 -3.65 27.99
C ASN A 375 -18.09 -3.02 29.38
N GLY A 376 -17.38 -3.74 30.25
CA GLY A 376 -17.01 -3.25 31.59
C GLY A 376 -15.85 -2.25 31.68
N SER A 377 -15.38 -1.64 30.58
CA SER A 377 -14.18 -0.77 30.60
C SER A 377 -14.32 0.57 31.36
N VAL A 378 -15.52 0.92 31.79
CA VAL A 378 -15.81 2.14 32.56
C VAL A 378 -16.70 1.76 33.75
N SER A 379 -16.28 2.10 34.97
CA SER A 379 -17.15 1.97 36.15
C SER A 379 -18.27 3.00 36.10
N PHE A 380 -19.48 2.53 36.39
CA PHE A 380 -20.70 3.32 36.60
C PHE A 380 -21.11 3.38 38.08
N ASP A 381 -20.40 2.65 38.96
CA ASP A 381 -20.30 3.04 40.37
C ASP A 381 -19.51 4.35 40.43
N ARG A 382 -20.22 5.43 40.74
CA ARG A 382 -19.83 6.84 40.57
C ARG A 382 -20.62 7.73 41.51
N ASN A 383 -19.99 8.81 41.95
CA ASN A 383 -20.58 9.78 42.86
C ASN A 383 -21.53 10.78 42.14
N TRP A 384 -22.20 11.63 42.91
CA TRP A 384 -23.12 12.65 42.43
C TRP A 384 -22.52 13.62 41.40
N ASP A 385 -21.29 14.06 41.61
CA ASP A 385 -20.64 15.07 40.76
C ASP A 385 -20.12 14.44 39.46
N ASP A 386 -19.61 13.20 39.50
CA ASP A 386 -19.35 12.37 38.32
C ASP A 386 -20.63 12.21 37.47
N TYR A 387 -21.76 11.83 38.09
CA TYR A 387 -23.05 11.70 37.40
C TYR A 387 -23.63 13.04 36.91
N LYS A 388 -23.36 14.15 37.61
CA LYS A 388 -23.72 15.51 37.19
C LYS A 388 -22.96 15.94 35.94
N ALA A 389 -21.64 15.78 35.93
CA ALA A 389 -20.76 16.24 34.86
C ALA A 389 -20.77 15.32 33.63
N GLY A 390 -20.95 14.02 33.84
CA GLY A 390 -20.84 13.00 32.79
C GLY A 390 -19.47 12.34 32.76
N PHE A 391 -19.41 11.11 32.24
CA PHE A 391 -18.20 10.31 32.20
C PHE A 391 -18.20 9.28 31.05
N GLY A 392 -17.01 8.86 30.62
CA GLY A 392 -16.82 7.94 29.50
C GLY A 392 -16.40 8.68 28.22
N SER A 393 -16.90 8.26 27.05
CA SER A 393 -16.56 8.89 25.76
C SER A 393 -17.66 8.69 24.73
N ALA A 394 -17.89 9.70 23.89
CA ALA A 394 -18.88 9.69 22.80
C ALA A 394 -18.59 8.65 21.69
N GLY A 395 -17.40 8.03 21.62
CA GLY A 395 -17.05 7.11 20.55
C GLY A 395 -18.05 5.94 20.34
N ALA A 396 -18.26 5.53 19.08
CA ALA A 396 -19.28 4.56 18.68
C ALA A 396 -19.32 3.27 19.54
N ASN A 397 -18.14 2.74 19.88
CA ASN A 397 -17.95 1.54 20.69
C ASN A 397 -17.32 1.85 22.07
N LYS A 398 -17.71 2.97 22.67
CA LYS A 398 -17.29 3.40 24.03
C LYS A 398 -18.49 3.41 24.97
N ASN A 399 -18.23 3.26 26.28
CA ASN A 399 -19.25 3.49 27.30
C ASN A 399 -19.36 4.99 27.60
N VAL A 400 -20.55 5.48 27.90
CA VAL A 400 -20.78 6.88 28.29
C VAL A 400 -22.01 7.02 29.20
N TRP A 401 -21.94 7.97 30.13
CA TRP A 401 -23.07 8.69 30.71
C TRP A 401 -22.89 10.18 30.38
N LEU A 402 -23.86 10.81 29.73
CA LEU A 402 -23.67 12.17 29.19
C LEU A 402 -23.65 13.28 30.27
N GLY A 403 -24.13 13.00 31.49
CA GLY A 403 -24.15 13.96 32.59
C GLY A 403 -25.53 14.57 32.84
N ASN A 404 -25.93 14.64 34.11
CA ASN A 404 -27.29 15.02 34.49
C ASN A 404 -27.60 16.51 34.21
N GLU A 405 -26.61 17.40 34.32
CA GLU A 405 -26.82 18.82 33.98
C GLU A 405 -26.99 19.02 32.46
N ILE A 406 -26.23 18.28 31.64
CA ILE A 406 -26.40 18.26 30.19
C ILE A 406 -27.77 17.66 29.80
N LEU A 407 -28.20 16.59 30.49
CA LEU A 407 -29.52 16.00 30.31
C LEU A 407 -30.65 16.98 30.66
N TYR A 408 -30.52 17.77 31.73
CA TYR A 408 -31.44 18.85 32.05
C TYR A 408 -31.52 19.84 30.87
N HIS A 409 -30.39 20.44 30.46
CA HIS A 409 -30.38 21.44 29.39
C HIS A 409 -30.96 20.92 28.05
N ILE A 410 -30.55 19.73 27.59
CA ILE A 410 -31.10 19.16 26.34
C ILE A 410 -32.60 18.89 26.50
N THR A 411 -33.03 18.20 27.56
CA THR A 411 -34.44 17.76 27.65
C THR A 411 -35.44 18.86 28.01
N ASN A 412 -34.96 20.08 28.32
CA ASN A 412 -35.80 21.24 28.61
C ASN A 412 -35.89 22.25 27.44
N GLN A 413 -35.06 22.15 26.38
CA GLN A 413 -35.07 23.10 25.25
C GLN A 413 -36.19 22.86 24.22
N LYS A 414 -36.61 21.61 24.05
CA LYS A 414 -37.71 21.13 23.18
C LYS A 414 -38.37 19.96 23.92
N ASN A 415 -39.50 19.41 23.45
CA ASN A 415 -40.00 18.12 23.95
C ASN A 415 -39.17 16.98 23.33
N TYR A 416 -38.62 16.07 24.14
CA TYR A 416 -37.83 14.92 23.67
C TYR A 416 -38.54 13.59 23.91
N LYS A 417 -38.42 12.67 22.96
CA LYS A 417 -38.73 11.23 23.10
C LYS A 417 -37.46 10.45 23.42
N LEU A 418 -37.57 9.42 24.26
CA LEU A 418 -36.49 8.49 24.59
C LEU A 418 -36.67 7.17 23.84
N ARG A 419 -35.56 6.60 23.36
CA ARG A 419 -35.44 5.21 22.94
C ARG A 419 -34.29 4.55 23.69
N ILE A 420 -34.51 3.33 24.17
CA ILE A 420 -33.52 2.47 24.80
C ILE A 420 -33.40 1.23 23.90
N ASP A 421 -32.28 1.09 23.20
CA ASP A 421 -31.91 -0.15 22.50
C ASP A 421 -31.16 -1.07 23.46
N MET A 422 -31.42 -2.38 23.45
CA MET A 422 -30.72 -3.33 24.34
C MET A 422 -30.52 -4.73 23.73
N ILE A 423 -29.59 -5.51 24.31
CA ILE A 423 -29.39 -6.94 24.02
C ILE A 423 -29.29 -7.68 25.36
N GLN A 424 -30.13 -8.70 25.55
CA GLN A 424 -30.16 -9.56 26.74
C GLN A 424 -29.27 -10.81 26.55
N ASN A 425 -29.09 -11.61 27.60
CA ASN A 425 -28.33 -12.87 27.57
C ASN A 425 -28.85 -13.93 26.58
N ASP A 426 -30.09 -13.80 26.09
CA ASP A 426 -30.65 -14.64 25.02
C ASP A 426 -30.17 -14.22 23.61
N GLY A 427 -29.37 -13.15 23.51
CA GLY A 427 -28.93 -12.54 22.25
C GLY A 427 -30.02 -11.72 21.53
N VAL A 428 -31.24 -11.65 22.08
CA VAL A 428 -32.37 -11.00 21.43
C VAL A 428 -32.25 -9.48 21.60
N ARG A 429 -32.37 -8.78 20.48
CA ARG A 429 -32.40 -7.31 20.44
C ARG A 429 -33.81 -6.84 20.85
N ARG A 430 -33.90 -6.10 21.95
CA ARG A 430 -35.14 -5.53 22.46
C ARG A 430 -35.03 -4.01 22.51
N GLY A 431 -36.16 -3.32 22.67
CA GLY A 431 -36.18 -1.88 22.84
C GLY A 431 -37.41 -1.36 23.56
N MET A 432 -37.21 -0.25 24.28
CA MET A 432 -38.24 0.53 24.95
C MET A 432 -38.25 1.94 24.36
N ASN A 433 -39.43 2.52 24.12
CA ASN A 433 -39.59 3.87 23.58
C ASN A 433 -40.62 4.63 24.43
N TYR A 434 -40.33 5.88 24.76
CA TYR A 434 -41.18 6.75 25.58
C TYR A 434 -41.42 8.06 24.84
N ASN A 435 -42.68 8.46 24.67
CA ASN A 435 -43.05 9.65 23.90
C ASN A 435 -42.67 10.99 24.58
N LEU A 436 -42.28 10.95 25.85
CA LEU A 436 -41.66 12.04 26.59
C LEU A 436 -40.51 11.49 27.45
N PHE A 437 -39.41 12.21 27.50
CA PHE A 437 -38.34 12.07 28.50
C PHE A 437 -37.79 13.45 28.82
N ARG A 438 -37.85 13.82 30.09
CA ARG A 438 -37.35 15.08 30.62
C ARG A 438 -36.80 14.89 32.02
N VAL A 439 -35.76 15.66 32.32
CA VAL A 439 -35.02 15.64 33.58
C VAL A 439 -35.19 17.01 34.22
N ASP A 440 -35.60 17.09 35.49
CA ASP A 440 -35.66 18.35 36.24
C ASP A 440 -34.23 18.87 36.52
N ASN A 441 -34.09 20.08 37.08
CA ASN A 441 -32.76 20.66 37.35
C ASN A 441 -32.09 20.06 38.60
N SER A 442 -30.87 20.51 38.91
CA SER A 442 -30.13 20.11 40.10
C SER A 442 -30.81 20.45 41.44
N THR A 443 -31.71 21.44 41.51
CA THR A 443 -32.54 21.70 42.71
C THR A 443 -33.74 20.75 42.84
N GLY A 444 -34.20 20.17 41.72
CA GLY A 444 -35.19 19.09 41.69
C GLY A 444 -34.55 17.69 41.68
N ASN A 445 -33.29 17.57 42.14
CA ASN A 445 -32.51 16.32 42.18
C ASN A 445 -32.55 15.52 40.86
N TYR A 446 -32.60 16.22 39.72
CA TYR A 446 -32.70 15.63 38.38
C TYR A 446 -33.87 14.64 38.20
N ARG A 447 -35.02 14.88 38.84
CA ARG A 447 -36.21 14.01 38.78
C ARG A 447 -36.62 13.63 37.36
N LEU A 448 -36.98 12.35 37.17
CA LEU A 448 -37.38 11.80 35.87
C LEU A 448 -38.86 12.05 35.54
N LYS A 449 -39.12 12.81 34.48
CA LYS A 449 -40.43 12.93 33.83
C LYS A 449 -40.47 12.04 32.59
N LEU A 450 -41.30 11.00 32.60
CA LEU A 450 -41.33 9.96 31.58
C LEU A 450 -42.75 9.73 31.02
N GLY A 451 -42.86 9.70 29.69
CA GLY A 451 -44.10 9.51 28.96
C GLY A 451 -44.61 8.07 28.93
N ASN A 452 -45.43 7.76 27.93
CA ASN A 452 -46.04 6.44 27.73
C ASN A 452 -45.09 5.50 26.98
N TYR A 453 -44.97 4.26 27.47
CA TYR A 453 -44.17 3.19 26.89
C TYR A 453 -44.75 2.59 25.62
N THR A 454 -43.87 2.27 24.67
CA THR A 454 -44.10 1.36 23.54
C THR A 454 -42.81 0.57 23.26
N GLY A 455 -42.88 -0.73 23.02
CA GLY A 455 -41.68 -1.54 22.78
C GLY A 455 -41.91 -3.04 22.74
N ASN A 456 -40.83 -3.79 22.49
CA ASN A 456 -40.80 -5.26 22.49
C ASN A 456 -39.98 -5.84 23.66
N ALA A 457 -39.78 -5.06 24.72
CA ALA A 457 -39.07 -5.50 25.93
C ALA A 457 -39.86 -6.50 26.78
N GLY A 458 -41.18 -6.64 26.55
CA GLY A 458 -42.07 -7.55 27.27
C GLY A 458 -42.69 -6.95 28.54
N PHE A 459 -42.02 -5.98 29.17
CA PHE A 459 -42.48 -5.25 30.35
C PHE A 459 -41.99 -3.78 30.27
N ASP A 460 -42.68 -2.85 30.96
CA ASP A 460 -42.25 -1.46 31.07
C ASP A 460 -41.33 -1.26 32.28
N TYR A 461 -40.05 -1.57 32.09
CA TYR A 461 -39.03 -1.52 33.13
C TYR A 461 -38.65 -0.09 33.58
N MET A 462 -39.24 0.97 33.00
CA MET A 462 -39.03 2.37 33.43
C MET A 462 -40.24 2.98 34.14
N SER A 463 -41.43 2.36 34.05
CA SER A 463 -42.67 2.88 34.66
C SER A 463 -42.53 3.20 36.15
N SER A 464 -41.91 2.31 36.93
CA SER A 464 -41.65 2.46 38.36
C SER A 464 -40.68 3.60 38.71
N HIS A 465 -39.83 3.98 37.75
CA HIS A 465 -38.82 5.04 37.88
C HIS A 465 -39.37 6.44 37.54
N ARG A 466 -40.63 6.55 37.10
CA ARG A 466 -41.29 7.83 36.82
C ARG A 466 -41.44 8.64 38.12
N ASP A 467 -41.20 9.95 38.01
CA ASP A 467 -41.28 10.96 39.08
C ASP A 467 -40.33 10.75 40.27
N GLN A 468 -39.45 9.74 40.20
CA GLN A 468 -38.36 9.53 41.15
C GLN A 468 -37.22 10.52 40.91
N GLU A 469 -36.50 10.85 41.98
CA GLU A 469 -35.28 11.66 41.95
C GLU A 469 -34.08 10.79 41.61
N PHE A 470 -32.98 11.40 41.16
CA PHE A 470 -31.75 10.65 40.88
C PHE A 470 -30.99 10.41 42.19
N SER A 471 -30.44 9.22 42.39
CA SER A 471 -29.61 8.88 43.56
C SER A 471 -28.27 8.31 43.12
N THR A 472 -27.25 8.50 43.96
CA THR A 472 -25.89 7.96 43.82
C THR A 472 -25.41 7.40 45.16
N THR A 473 -24.35 6.60 45.16
CA THR A 473 -23.80 5.97 46.39
C THR A 473 -23.55 6.97 47.52
N ASN A 474 -23.12 8.19 47.18
CA ASN A 474 -22.90 9.29 48.14
C ASN A 474 -24.07 10.30 48.29
N ARG A 475 -25.21 10.09 47.63
CA ARG A 475 -26.40 10.96 47.76
C ARG A 475 -27.68 10.17 47.49
N ASP A 476 -28.33 9.80 48.57
CA ASP A 476 -29.67 9.21 48.56
C ASP A 476 -30.73 10.31 48.39
N ASN A 477 -31.59 10.13 47.38
CA ASN A 477 -32.86 10.84 47.22
C ASN A 477 -33.96 9.85 46.74
N ASP A 478 -33.83 8.53 47.00
CA ASP A 478 -34.71 7.52 46.39
C ASP A 478 -36.01 7.21 47.15
N GLY A 479 -36.81 6.29 46.60
CA GLY A 479 -38.14 5.95 47.11
C GLY A 479 -38.16 4.95 48.27
N TYR A 480 -37.01 4.45 48.75
CA TYR A 480 -36.92 3.39 49.75
C TYR A 480 -36.48 3.92 51.13
N PRO A 481 -37.37 3.97 52.14
CA PRO A 481 -37.12 4.68 53.40
C PRO A 481 -36.21 3.93 54.40
N TYR A 482 -35.45 2.93 53.95
CA TYR A 482 -34.71 2.00 54.83
C TYR A 482 -33.24 1.75 54.45
N ASP A 483 -32.85 1.95 53.19
CA ASP A 483 -31.49 1.68 52.68
C ASP A 483 -31.27 2.43 51.36
N ASN A 484 -30.04 2.86 51.06
CA ASN A 484 -29.74 3.61 49.83
C ASN A 484 -29.69 2.64 48.64
N CYS A 485 -30.67 2.70 47.73
CA CYS A 485 -30.73 1.81 46.57
C CYS A 485 -29.57 2.01 45.60
N ALA A 486 -28.94 3.18 45.55
CA ALA A 486 -27.77 3.42 44.70
C ALA A 486 -26.49 2.78 45.27
N ASP A 487 -26.29 2.87 46.59
CA ASP A 487 -25.20 2.17 47.30
C ASP A 487 -25.38 0.64 47.23
N TYR A 488 -26.58 0.14 47.50
CA TYR A 488 -26.87 -1.28 47.38
C TYR A 488 -26.63 -1.81 45.95
N ASN A 489 -26.89 -1.02 44.89
CA ASN A 489 -26.78 -1.49 43.51
C ASN A 489 -25.47 -1.12 42.79
N ASP A 490 -24.53 -0.48 43.49
CA ASP A 490 -23.23 -0.03 42.98
C ASP A 490 -23.36 0.81 41.67
N ALA A 491 -24.37 1.70 41.60
CA ALA A 491 -24.68 2.53 40.42
C ALA A 491 -25.58 3.73 40.74
N GLY A 492 -25.58 4.76 39.89
CA GLY A 492 -26.50 5.91 39.98
C GLY A 492 -27.70 5.81 39.05
N TRP A 493 -28.90 6.06 39.57
CA TRP A 493 -30.16 5.92 38.83
C TRP A 493 -31.33 6.65 39.51
N TRP A 494 -32.48 6.72 38.83
CA TRP A 494 -33.75 7.19 39.37
C TRP A 494 -34.46 6.11 40.19
N TYR A 495 -33.86 5.66 41.30
CA TYR A 495 -34.38 4.52 42.07
C TYR A 495 -35.76 4.81 42.71
N ALA A 496 -36.60 3.78 42.74
CA ALA A 496 -37.84 3.74 43.50
C ALA A 496 -37.58 2.90 44.77
N ALA A 497 -38.10 1.67 44.84
CA ALA A 497 -37.85 0.74 45.95
C ALA A 497 -37.60 -0.71 45.45
N CYS A 498 -36.47 -1.06 44.84
CA CYS A 498 -35.41 -0.16 44.34
C CYS A 498 -35.54 0.07 42.83
N PHE A 499 -35.68 -0.98 42.02
CA PHE A 499 -35.69 -0.85 40.56
C PHE A 499 -36.49 -1.94 39.84
N THR A 500 -36.91 -1.62 38.61
CA THR A 500 -37.19 -2.61 37.56
C THR A 500 -36.17 -2.54 36.41
N ALA A 501 -35.44 -1.43 36.24
CA ALA A 501 -34.26 -1.34 35.38
C ALA A 501 -33.03 -0.86 36.17
N ASN A 502 -31.90 -1.57 36.05
CA ASN A 502 -30.59 -1.14 36.54
C ASN A 502 -29.60 -1.04 35.36
N LEU A 503 -29.84 -0.08 34.45
CA LEU A 503 -29.05 0.06 33.21
C LEU A 503 -27.62 0.58 33.46
N ASN A 504 -27.39 1.18 34.62
CA ASN A 504 -26.08 1.67 35.04
C ASN A 504 -25.34 0.67 35.95
N GLY A 505 -25.97 -0.43 36.39
CA GLY A 505 -25.40 -1.47 37.25
C GLY A 505 -24.11 -2.13 36.74
N VAL A 506 -23.52 -2.99 37.59
CA VAL A 506 -22.18 -3.57 37.34
C VAL A 506 -22.20 -4.52 36.14
N TYR A 507 -21.40 -4.20 35.12
CA TYR A 507 -21.36 -4.95 33.86
C TYR A 507 -20.83 -6.36 34.08
N GLY A 508 -21.58 -7.38 33.64
CA GLY A 508 -21.19 -8.80 33.76
C GLY A 508 -21.36 -9.41 35.15
N ARG A 509 -21.90 -8.67 36.14
CA ARG A 509 -22.27 -9.21 37.46
C ARG A 509 -23.69 -9.78 37.41
N ASN A 510 -23.90 -10.96 37.98
CA ASN A 510 -25.23 -11.58 38.08
C ASN A 510 -26.03 -11.01 39.28
N GLY A 511 -27.36 -11.08 39.20
CA GLY A 511 -28.27 -10.67 40.27
C GLY A 511 -28.61 -9.18 40.27
N THR A 512 -29.14 -8.68 41.38
CA THR A 512 -29.72 -7.33 41.52
C THR A 512 -28.74 -6.20 41.25
N ARG A 513 -27.52 -6.32 41.78
CA ARG A 513 -26.38 -5.39 41.56
C ARG A 513 -25.77 -5.47 40.16
N GLY A 514 -26.36 -6.27 39.27
CA GLY A 514 -25.92 -6.45 37.89
C GLY A 514 -26.44 -5.36 36.95
N PHE A 515 -25.81 -5.26 35.80
CA PHE A 515 -26.37 -4.60 34.62
C PHE A 515 -27.57 -5.43 34.11
N THR A 516 -28.77 -5.12 34.62
CA THR A 516 -29.93 -6.03 34.58
C THR A 516 -31.27 -5.30 34.45
N LEU A 517 -32.31 -6.06 34.10
CA LEU A 517 -33.72 -5.70 34.27
C LEU A 517 -34.38 -6.71 35.22
N TYR A 518 -35.25 -6.26 36.11
CA TYR A 518 -36.03 -7.13 36.99
C TYR A 518 -37.52 -7.07 36.63
N ASN A 519 -38.13 -8.23 36.38
CA ASN A 519 -39.56 -8.34 36.09
C ASN A 519 -40.32 -8.89 37.31
N PRO A 520 -41.06 -8.04 38.05
CA PRO A 520 -41.77 -8.47 39.25
C PRO A 520 -42.95 -9.41 38.97
N ASN A 521 -43.46 -9.46 37.73
CA ASN A 521 -44.57 -10.34 37.36
C ASN A 521 -44.14 -11.82 37.20
N THR A 522 -42.84 -12.07 37.05
CA THR A 522 -42.26 -13.41 36.85
C THR A 522 -41.13 -13.74 37.81
N ASP A 523 -40.76 -12.79 38.68
CA ASP A 523 -39.58 -12.84 39.56
C ASP A 523 -38.26 -13.16 38.84
N THR A 524 -38.09 -12.63 37.62
CA THR A 524 -36.92 -12.92 36.77
C THR A 524 -36.01 -11.72 36.56
N ASN A 525 -34.70 -11.97 36.65
CA ASN A 525 -33.66 -11.03 36.26
C ASN A 525 -33.19 -11.30 34.82
N HIS A 526 -33.20 -10.28 33.98
CA HIS A 526 -32.74 -10.31 32.59
C HIS A 526 -31.46 -9.49 32.46
N LEU A 527 -30.33 -10.18 32.57
CA LEU A 527 -29.00 -9.60 32.41
C LEU A 527 -28.80 -9.08 30.98
N LEU A 528 -27.97 -8.05 30.86
CA LEU A 528 -27.76 -7.27 29.65
C LEU A 528 -26.30 -7.35 29.18
N HIS A 529 -26.11 -7.48 27.87
CA HIS A 529 -24.80 -7.36 27.20
C HIS A 529 -24.62 -5.99 26.53
N TYR A 530 -25.71 -5.27 26.25
CA TYR A 530 -25.67 -3.97 25.60
C TYR A 530 -26.87 -3.12 26.00
N THR A 531 -26.64 -1.83 26.23
CA THR A 531 -27.68 -0.79 26.20
C THR A 531 -27.20 0.44 25.46
N GLN A 532 -28.16 1.16 24.89
CA GLN A 532 -27.97 2.52 24.39
C GLN A 532 -29.27 3.31 24.63
N MET A 533 -29.24 4.25 25.58
CA MET A 533 -30.30 5.23 25.76
C MET A 533 -30.00 6.44 24.87
N LYS A 534 -30.99 6.87 24.08
CA LYS A 534 -30.84 7.98 23.13
C LYS A 534 -32.13 8.78 23.00
N ILE A 535 -32.00 10.09 22.85
CA ILE A 535 -33.12 11.05 22.82
C ILE A 535 -33.16 11.82 21.50
N ARG A 536 -34.34 12.24 21.09
CA ARG A 536 -34.58 13.06 19.89
C ARG A 536 -35.77 13.99 20.14
N PRO A 537 -35.86 15.18 19.53
CA PRO A 537 -37.07 15.98 19.57
C PRO A 537 -38.31 15.21 19.10
N VAL A 538 -39.45 15.52 19.70
CA VAL A 538 -40.76 15.22 19.15
C VAL A 538 -41.05 16.29 18.11
N GLU A 539 -41.20 15.89 16.85
CA GLU A 539 -41.68 16.77 15.79
C GLU A 539 -43.09 17.25 16.15
N GLY A 540 -43.26 18.57 16.20
CA GLY A 540 -44.58 19.19 16.33
C GLY A 540 -45.42 18.94 15.08
N LYS A 541 -46.73 18.81 15.28
CA LYS A 541 -47.74 19.00 14.23
C LYS A 541 -48.26 20.43 14.29
#